data_AF-A0A923ZU60-F1
#
_entry.id   AF-A0A923ZU60-F1
#
_cell.length_a   1.000
_cell.length_b   1.000
_cell.length_c   1.000
_cell.angle_alpha   90.00
_cell.angle_beta   90.00
_cell.angle_gamma   90.00
#
_symmetry.space_group_name_H-M   'P 1'
#
loop_
_entity.id
_entity.type
_entity.pdbx_description
1 polymer ?
#
loop_
_entity_poly.entity_id
_entity_poly.type
_entity_poly.pdbx_seq_one_letter_code
_entity_poly.pdbx_strand_id
1 'polypeptide(L)'
;MNFKKLSISPNQSLQNAGYDWLLGENTLPYITNEMIEVSEREAENYYEAANQLYEMFIEAAQYVIDNELFTDLGIPENLIELVKYSWENDKNWHLYGRFDLAGGLDGKPIKLIEFNADT
;
A
#
# COMPACT_ATOMS: atom_id res chain seq x y z
N MET A 1 -19.04 -7.29 -4.12
CA MET A 1 -17.94 -8.25 -3.93
C MET A 1 -18.54 -9.62 -3.80
N ASN A 2 -18.23 -10.48 -4.76
CA ASN A 2 -18.69 -11.86 -4.79
C ASN A 2 -17.64 -12.74 -4.08
N PHE A 3 -17.93 -13.19 -2.87
CA PHE A 3 -17.03 -14.05 -2.11
C PHE A 3 -17.16 -15.51 -2.55
N LYS A 4 -16.04 -16.16 -2.81
CA LYS A 4 -15.98 -17.62 -2.99
C LYS A 4 -15.50 -18.27 -1.70
N LYS A 5 -16.03 -19.45 -1.38
CA LYS A 5 -15.54 -20.27 -0.27
C LYS A 5 -14.53 -21.29 -0.77
N LEU A 6 -13.41 -21.40 -0.07
CA LEU A 6 -12.43 -22.46 -0.29
C LEU A 6 -13.03 -23.80 0.13
N SER A 7 -12.94 -24.79 -0.76
CA SER A 7 -13.37 -26.17 -0.46
C SER A 7 -12.47 -26.87 0.55
N ILE A 8 -11.21 -26.44 0.63
CA ILE A 8 -10.20 -26.94 1.56
C ILE A 8 -9.65 -25.72 2.31
N SER A 9 -9.69 -25.77 3.64
CA SER A 9 -9.13 -24.70 4.47
C SER A 9 -7.60 -24.64 4.30
N PRO A 10 -7.00 -23.43 4.21
CA PRO A 10 -5.56 -23.29 4.10
C PRO A 10 -4.82 -23.58 5.42
N ASN A 11 -5.53 -23.75 6.54
CA ASN A 11 -4.94 -23.84 7.88
C ASN A 11 -3.85 -24.90 7.97
N GLN A 12 -4.10 -26.13 7.52
CA GLN A 12 -3.10 -27.21 7.59
C GLN A 12 -1.85 -26.87 6.77
N SER A 13 -2.03 -26.28 5.58
CA SER A 13 -0.90 -25.85 4.73
C SER A 13 -0.08 -24.75 5.39
N LEU A 14 -0.73 -23.81 6.09
CA LEU A 14 -0.06 -22.74 6.83
C LEU A 14 0.69 -23.28 8.05
N GLN A 15 0.12 -24.21 8.80
CA GLN A 15 0.80 -24.88 9.93
C GLN A 15 2.02 -25.65 9.43
N ASN A 16 1.89 -26.40 8.34
CA ASN A 16 3.01 -27.13 7.74
C ASN A 16 4.13 -26.18 7.27
N ALA A 17 3.80 -24.93 6.94
CA ALA A 17 4.76 -23.89 6.58
C ALA A 17 5.30 -23.10 7.79
N GLY A 18 4.84 -23.38 9.02
CA GLY A 18 5.22 -22.66 10.23
C GLY A 18 4.61 -21.25 10.34
N TYR A 19 3.45 -21.02 9.72
CA TYR A 19 2.73 -19.74 9.73
C TYR A 19 1.54 -19.72 10.69
N ASP A 20 1.67 -20.37 11.84
CA ASP A 20 0.63 -20.46 12.87
C ASP A 20 0.12 -19.09 13.34
N TRP A 21 0.97 -18.06 13.30
CA TRP A 21 0.60 -16.68 13.63
C TRP A 21 -0.51 -16.11 12.73
N LEU A 22 -0.64 -16.56 11.47
CA LEU A 22 -1.76 -16.17 10.59
C LEU A 22 -3.11 -16.77 11.04
N LEU A 23 -3.08 -17.83 11.83
CA LEU A 23 -4.25 -18.53 12.34
C LEU A 23 -4.79 -17.93 13.63
N GLY A 24 -4.12 -16.91 14.18
CA GLY A 24 -4.60 -16.16 15.33
C GLY A 24 -4.30 -16.82 16.68
N GLU A 25 -3.11 -17.38 16.87
CA GLU A 25 -2.73 -17.96 18.18
C GLU A 25 -2.86 -16.94 19.33
N ASN A 26 -2.61 -15.65 19.07
CA ASN A 26 -2.71 -14.56 20.05
C ASN A 26 -3.54 -13.36 19.55
N THR A 27 -4.22 -13.50 18.40
CA THR A 27 -5.00 -12.46 17.72
C THR A 27 -6.25 -13.08 17.10
N LEU A 28 -7.11 -12.27 16.49
CA LEU A 28 -8.06 -12.83 15.53
C LEU A 28 -7.30 -13.44 14.33
N PRO A 29 -7.84 -14.48 13.68
CA PRO A 29 -7.24 -15.04 12.48
C PRO A 29 -7.11 -13.99 11.39
N TYR A 30 -5.95 -13.91 10.75
CA TYR A 30 -5.67 -12.97 9.66
C TYR A 30 -6.25 -13.43 8.33
N ILE A 31 -6.47 -14.74 8.19
CA ILE A 31 -6.96 -15.38 6.97
C ILE A 31 -8.27 -16.10 7.23
N THR A 32 -9.11 -16.21 6.19
CA THR A 32 -10.41 -16.87 6.26
C THR A 32 -10.52 -17.96 5.18
N ASN A 33 -11.59 -18.75 5.22
CA ASN A 33 -11.93 -19.67 4.12
C ASN A 33 -12.70 -18.98 2.99
N GLU A 34 -12.74 -17.65 2.97
CA GLU A 34 -13.39 -16.83 1.95
C GLU A 34 -12.33 -16.09 1.14
N MET A 35 -12.55 -16.03 -0.17
CA MET A 35 -11.64 -15.40 -1.12
C MET A 35 -12.43 -14.51 -2.07
N ILE A 36 -11.76 -13.47 -2.56
CA ILE A 36 -12.25 -12.65 -3.66
C ILE A 36 -11.50 -13.08 -4.91
N GLU A 37 -12.24 -13.29 -5.99
CA GLU A 37 -11.64 -13.54 -7.30
C GLU A 37 -11.28 -12.21 -7.95
N VAL A 38 -10.05 -12.11 -8.42
CA VAL A 38 -9.54 -10.95 -9.16
C VAL A 38 -9.16 -11.44 -10.54
N SER A 39 -9.73 -10.84 -11.58
CA SER A 39 -9.33 -11.14 -12.96
C SER A 39 -7.95 -10.53 -13.24
N GLU A 40 -7.22 -11.12 -14.20
CA GLU A 40 -5.92 -10.58 -14.65
C GLU A 40 -6.01 -9.11 -15.05
N ARG A 41 -7.09 -8.72 -15.74
CA ARG A 41 -7.34 -7.33 -16.10
C ARG A 41 -7.54 -6.42 -14.88
N GLU A 42 -8.26 -6.87 -13.85
CA GLU A 42 -8.42 -6.08 -12.62
C GLU A 42 -7.08 -5.95 -11.88
N ALA A 43 -6.27 -7.02 -11.83
CA ALA A 43 -4.92 -6.97 -11.27
C ALA A 43 -4.02 -5.98 -12.02
N GLU A 44 -4.06 -5.98 -13.36
CA GLU A 44 -3.30 -5.04 -14.18
C GLU A 44 -3.74 -3.59 -13.93
N ASN A 45 -5.06 -3.35 -13.81
CA ASN A 45 -5.56 -2.01 -13.48
C ASN A 45 -5.02 -1.51 -12.12
N TYR A 46 -4.88 -2.39 -11.12
CA TYR A 46 -4.25 -2.01 -9.85
C TYR A 46 -2.76 -1.71 -10.02
N TYR A 47 -2.05 -2.51 -10.83
CA TYR A 47 -0.65 -2.27 -11.14
C TYR A 47 -0.43 -0.92 -11.82
N GLU A 48 -1.19 -0.62 -12.87
CA GLU A 48 -1.15 0.68 -13.56
C GLU A 48 -1.49 1.84 -12.61
N ALA A 49 -2.56 1.69 -11.82
CA ALA A 49 -2.97 2.71 -10.86
C ALA A 49 -1.90 2.98 -9.80
N ALA A 50 -1.26 1.94 -9.26
CA ALA A 50 -0.21 2.09 -8.25
C ALA A 50 1.02 2.83 -8.82
N ASN A 51 1.44 2.50 -10.05
CA ASN A 51 2.55 3.22 -10.70
C ASN A 51 2.19 4.69 -10.97
N GLN A 52 0.99 4.95 -11.48
CA GLN A 52 0.55 6.33 -11.71
C GLN A 52 0.46 7.13 -10.41
N LEU A 53 -0.07 6.53 -9.35
CA LEU A 53 -0.15 7.19 -8.04
C LEU A 53 1.23 7.47 -7.47
N TYR A 54 2.19 6.56 -7.63
CA TYR A 54 3.56 6.77 -7.18
C TYR A 54 4.21 8.00 -7.83
N GLU A 55 4.12 8.12 -9.16
CA GLU A 55 4.59 9.32 -9.87
C GLU A 55 3.89 10.60 -9.37
N MET A 56 2.57 10.54 -9.17
CA MET A 56 1.82 11.67 -8.61
C MET A 56 2.28 12.06 -7.19
N PHE A 57 2.65 11.10 -6.34
CA PHE A 57 3.21 11.38 -5.03
C PHE A 57 4.60 12.03 -5.11
N ILE A 58 5.44 11.61 -6.07
CA ILE A 58 6.73 12.25 -6.34
C ILE A 58 6.52 13.70 -6.78
N GLU A 59 5.64 13.93 -7.74
CA GLU A 59 5.31 15.27 -8.22
C GLU A 59 4.76 16.16 -7.09
N ALA A 60 3.88 15.62 -6.24
CA ALA A 60 3.34 16.33 -5.09
C ALA A 60 4.42 16.69 -4.06
N ALA A 61 5.35 15.78 -3.77
CA ALA A 61 6.47 16.05 -2.87
C ALA A 61 7.40 17.14 -3.43
N GLN A 62 7.72 17.09 -4.73
CA GLN A 62 8.48 18.15 -5.39
C GLN A 62 7.75 19.50 -5.33
N TYR A 63 6.44 19.50 -5.55
CA TYR A 63 5.62 20.71 -5.47
C TYR A 63 5.66 21.34 -4.07
N VAL A 64 5.62 20.52 -3.02
CA VAL A 64 5.77 20.98 -1.62
C VAL A 64 7.12 21.64 -1.39
N ILE A 65 8.19 21.07 -1.93
CA ILE A 65 9.55 21.61 -1.82
C ILE A 65 9.66 22.95 -2.56
N ASP A 66 9.20 23.00 -3.80
CA ASP A 66 9.30 24.20 -4.67
C ASP A 66 8.51 25.39 -4.13
N ASN A 67 7.42 25.14 -3.39
CA ASN A 67 6.52 26.17 -2.87
C ASN A 67 6.63 26.35 -1.34
N GLU A 68 7.62 25.74 -0.70
CA GLU A 68 7.88 25.83 0.75
C GLU A 68 6.68 25.46 1.65
N LEU A 69 5.87 24.48 1.24
CA LEU A 69 4.62 24.09 1.91
C LEU A 69 4.83 23.13 3.10
N PHE A 70 6.03 23.06 3.66
CA PHE A 70 6.39 22.11 4.73
C PHE A 70 5.53 22.29 6.00
N THR A 71 5.22 23.54 6.35
CA THR A 71 4.41 23.87 7.54
C THR A 71 2.98 23.36 7.40
N ASP A 72 2.42 23.40 6.19
CA ASP A 72 1.06 22.91 5.90
C ASP A 72 0.96 21.39 6.08
N LEU A 73 2.08 20.68 5.91
CA LEU A 73 2.20 19.24 6.19
C LEU A 73 2.60 18.95 7.65
N GLY A 74 2.72 19.97 8.50
CA GLY A 74 3.10 19.83 9.90
C GLY A 74 4.58 19.46 10.11
N ILE A 75 5.45 19.69 9.13
CA ILE A 75 6.88 19.42 9.23
C ILE A 75 7.56 20.56 10.03
N PRO A 76 8.25 20.27 11.14
CA PRO A 76 9.00 21.26 11.91
C PRO A 76 10.11 21.95 11.11
N GLU A 77 10.30 23.26 11.30
CA GLU A 77 11.31 24.06 10.58
C GLU A 77 12.73 23.49 10.70
N ASN A 78 13.09 22.96 11.87
CA ASN A 78 14.40 22.37 12.13
C ASN A 78 14.66 21.06 11.36
N LEU A 79 13.65 20.49 10.68
CA LEU A 79 13.79 19.29 9.84
C LEU A 79 13.76 19.59 8.33
N ILE A 80 13.36 20.80 7.92
CA ILE A 80 13.16 21.13 6.49
C ILE A 80 14.43 20.90 5.67
N GLU A 81 15.57 21.37 6.15
CA GLU A 81 16.85 21.21 5.44
C GLU A 81 17.27 19.74 5.34
N LEU A 82 16.90 18.89 6.31
CA LEU A 82 17.14 17.45 6.24
C LEU A 82 16.23 16.77 5.21
N VAL A 83 14.96 17.18 5.12
CA VAL A 83 14.02 16.69 4.11
C VAL A 83 14.53 17.03 2.70
N LYS A 84 14.88 18.29 2.45
CA LYS A 84 15.44 18.73 1.16
C LYS A 84 16.72 17.97 0.81
N TYR A 85 17.64 17.86 1.78
CA TYR A 85 18.87 17.09 1.59
C TYR A 85 18.58 15.63 1.24
N SER A 86 17.63 14.98 1.92
CA SER A 86 17.27 13.60 1.61
C SER A 86 16.63 13.45 0.22
N TRP A 87 15.83 14.44 -0.20
CA TRP A 87 15.17 14.44 -1.50
C TRP A 87 16.15 14.60 -2.67
N GLU A 88 17.13 15.49 -2.55
CA GLU A 88 18.15 15.75 -3.58
C GLU A 88 19.18 14.61 -3.72
N ASN A 89 19.28 13.74 -2.71
CA ASN A 89 20.24 12.64 -2.70
C ASN A 89 19.52 11.31 -2.97
N ASP A 90 19.58 10.84 -4.23
CA ASP A 90 18.98 9.59 -4.75
C ASP A 90 19.32 8.29 -3.99
N LYS A 91 20.24 8.34 -3.01
CA LYS A 91 20.59 7.21 -2.15
C LYS A 91 19.51 6.85 -1.13
N ASN A 92 18.52 7.72 -0.92
CA ASN A 92 17.47 7.56 0.07
C ASN A 92 16.09 7.26 -0.53
N TRP A 93 16.02 6.84 -1.80
CA TRP A 93 14.76 6.47 -2.42
C TRP A 93 14.07 5.29 -1.72
N HIS A 94 12.74 5.31 -1.74
CA HIS A 94 11.91 4.28 -1.13
C HIS A 94 12.29 2.89 -1.67
N LEU A 95 12.62 1.97 -0.77
CA LEU A 95 12.88 0.57 -1.13
C LEU A 95 11.58 -0.17 -1.50
N TYR A 96 10.50 0.13 -0.77
CA TYR A 96 9.15 -0.35 -1.03
C TYR A 96 8.13 0.53 -0.28
N GLY A 97 6.87 0.46 -0.70
CA GLY A 97 5.73 1.09 -0.01
C GLY A 97 4.43 0.37 -0.32
N ARG A 98 3.35 0.67 0.43
CA ARG A 98 2.03 0.02 0.29
C ARG A 98 0.95 1.05 -0.01
N PHE A 99 0.27 0.89 -1.14
CA PHE A 99 -0.96 1.62 -1.43
C PHE A 99 -2.16 0.88 -0.88
N ASP A 100 -2.96 1.58 -0.08
CA ASP A 100 -4.25 1.09 0.35
C ASP A 100 -5.32 1.70 -0.57
N LEU A 101 -6.02 0.81 -1.30
CA LEU A 101 -6.93 1.17 -2.38
C LEU A 101 -8.35 0.65 -2.09
N ALA A 102 -9.34 1.44 -2.47
CA ALA A 102 -10.74 1.06 -2.50
C ALA A 102 -11.23 0.86 -3.94
N GLY A 103 -12.19 -0.05 -4.13
CA GLY A 103 -12.86 -0.24 -5.41
C GLY A 103 -12.14 -1.25 -6.30
N GLY A 104 -11.96 -0.95 -7.59
CA GLY A 104 -11.23 -1.74 -8.58
C GLY A 104 -11.83 -3.10 -9.00
N LEU A 105 -12.83 -3.58 -8.28
CA LEU A 105 -13.56 -4.81 -8.57
C LEU A 105 -15.02 -4.53 -8.91
N ASP A 106 -15.70 -5.48 -9.56
CA ASP A 106 -17.12 -5.40 -9.93
C ASP A 106 -17.45 -4.13 -10.76
N GLY A 107 -16.49 -3.65 -11.57
CA GLY A 107 -16.62 -2.43 -12.38
C GLY A 107 -16.56 -1.11 -11.58
N LYS A 108 -16.23 -1.15 -10.29
CA LYS A 108 -16.04 0.06 -9.49
C LYS A 108 -14.68 0.71 -9.79
N PRO A 109 -14.58 2.05 -9.80
CA PRO A 109 -13.31 2.72 -10.00
C PRO A 109 -12.34 2.44 -8.84
N ILE A 110 -11.04 2.47 -9.13
CA ILE A 110 -9.99 2.45 -8.11
C ILE A 110 -9.90 3.85 -7.47
N LYS A 111 -9.80 3.88 -6.15
CA LYS A 111 -9.60 5.10 -5.37
C LYS A 111 -8.52 4.90 -4.32
N LEU A 112 -7.60 5.85 -4.24
CA LEU A 112 -6.59 5.91 -3.20
C LEU A 112 -7.23 6.21 -1.85
N ILE A 113 -6.89 5.42 -0.83
CA ILE A 113 -7.15 5.74 0.57
C ILE A 113 -5.91 6.39 1.16
N GLU A 114 -4.77 5.68 1.12
CA GLU A 114 -3.49 6.17 1.62
C GLU A 114 -2.30 5.48 0.93
N PHE A 115 -1.12 6.10 1.07
CA PHE A 115 0.16 5.53 0.67
C PHE A 115 1.08 5.45 1.88
N ASN A 116 1.36 4.22 2.31
CA ASN A 116 2.30 3.91 3.38
C ASN A 116 3.71 3.81 2.78
N ALA A 117 4.44 4.93 2.81
CA ALA A 117 5.77 5.06 2.18
C ALA A 117 6.95 4.98 3.16
N ASP A 118 6.68 4.91 4.47
CA ASP A 118 7.68 5.02 5.56
C ASP A 118 8.11 3.66 6.13
N THR A 119 7.15 2.78 6.46
CA THR A 119 7.37 1.54 7.23
C THR A 119 6.97 0.27 6.50
#